data_AF-A0A2I0R508-F1
#
_entry.id   AF-A0A2I0R508-F1
#
_cell.length_a   1.000
_cell.length_b   1.000
_cell.length_c   1.000
_cell.angle_alpha   90.00
_cell.angle_beta   90.00
_cell.angle_gamma   90.00
#
_symmetry.space_group_name_H-M   'P 1'
#
loop_
_entity.id
_entity.type
_entity.pdbx_description
1 polymer ?
#
loop_
_entity_poly.entity_id
_entity_poly.type
_entity_poly.pdbx_seq_one_letter_code
_entity_poly.pdbx_strand_id
1 'polypeptide(L)'
;MQITISQEQHILLNDLKKELLNIKQKSIRLSFKLLFEIKSLLWQFLISYKEYSLANIRQRGLAEVLMTRALRFFGLEEEQDKTKAKIIQQKSNKKNTKLSFRKLIRLILTPLYWIILGLKFMSGARKSQNKVHKFKNVYKE
;
A
#
# COMPACT_ATOMS: atom_id res chain seq x y z
N MET A 1 8.03 -47.70 5.17
CA MET A 1 8.97 -47.33 4.10
C MET A 1 9.78 -46.13 4.59
N GLN A 2 10.95 -46.37 5.21
CA GLN A 2 11.85 -45.29 5.61
C GLN A 2 12.70 -44.94 4.39
N ILE A 3 12.45 -43.79 3.78
CA ILE A 3 13.27 -43.30 2.67
C ILE A 3 14.58 -42.79 3.30
N THR A 4 15.63 -43.59 3.27
CA THR A 4 16.97 -43.14 3.65
C THR A 4 17.49 -42.24 2.53
N ILE A 5 17.27 -40.94 2.70
CA ILE A 5 17.76 -39.90 1.78
C ILE A 5 19.28 -39.98 1.74
N SER A 6 19.86 -40.14 0.54
CA SER A 6 21.31 -40.13 0.34
C SER A 6 21.89 -38.76 0.70
N GLN A 7 23.14 -38.69 1.17
CA GLN A 7 23.82 -37.43 1.51
C GLN A 7 23.79 -36.44 0.34
N GLU A 8 23.88 -36.92 -0.90
CA GLU A 8 23.80 -36.11 -2.12
C GLU A 8 22.41 -35.45 -2.28
N GLN A 9 21.34 -36.17 -1.97
CA GLN A 9 19.97 -35.63 -2.03
C GLN A 9 19.76 -34.55 -0.96
N HIS A 10 20.41 -34.68 0.20
CA HIS A 10 20.38 -33.66 1.24
C HIS A 10 21.09 -32.36 0.83
N ILE A 11 22.18 -32.46 0.08
CA ILE A 11 22.90 -31.30 -0.47
C ILE A 11 22.02 -30.59 -1.51
N LEU A 12 21.46 -31.34 -2.46
CA LEU A 12 20.53 -30.81 -3.46
C LEU A 12 19.31 -30.11 -2.84
N LEU A 13 18.72 -30.70 -1.80
CA LEU A 13 17.59 -30.11 -1.08
C LEU A 13 17.97 -28.79 -0.38
N ASN A 14 19.17 -28.72 0.19
CA ASN A 14 19.64 -27.50 0.85
C ASN A 14 19.91 -26.38 -0.15
N ASP A 15 20.46 -26.70 -1.31
CA ASP A 15 20.74 -25.69 -2.34
C ASP A 15 19.44 -25.20 -2.99
N LEU A 16 18.50 -26.10 -3.30
CA LEU A 16 17.15 -25.72 -3.72
C LEU A 16 16.46 -24.81 -2.70
N LYS A 17 16.58 -25.12 -1.41
CA LYS A 17 16.02 -24.30 -0.32
C LYS A 17 16.64 -22.89 -0.30
N LYS A 18 17.96 -22.77 -0.50
CA LYS A 18 18.64 -21.46 -0.58
C LYS A 18 18.17 -20.66 -1.78
N GLU A 19 18.05 -21.30 -2.94
CA GLU A 19 17.55 -20.64 -4.16
C GLU A 19 16.11 -20.15 -3.98
N LEU A 20 15.24 -20.98 -3.40
CA LEU A 20 13.86 -20.61 -3.11
C LEU A 20 13.77 -19.40 -2.18
N LEU A 21 14.64 -19.35 -1.15
CA LEU A 21 14.73 -18.21 -0.25
C LEU A 21 15.20 -16.94 -0.97
N ASN A 22 16.16 -17.06 -1.88
CA ASN A 22 16.65 -15.94 -2.69
C ASN A 22 15.56 -15.41 -3.63
N ILE A 23 14.84 -16.30 -4.32
CA ILE A 23 13.71 -15.95 -5.19
C ILE A 23 12.60 -15.26 -4.37
N LYS A 24 12.26 -15.79 -3.19
CA LYS A 24 11.29 -15.17 -2.28
C LYS A 24 11.70 -13.74 -1.91
N GLN A 25 12.97 -13.52 -1.53
CA GLN A 25 13.46 -12.19 -1.17
C GLN A 25 13.45 -11.22 -2.37
N LYS A 26 13.87 -11.68 -3.55
CA LYS A 26 13.81 -10.87 -4.78
C LYS A 26 12.38 -10.48 -5.14
N SER A 27 11.45 -11.43 -5.07
CA SER A 27 10.03 -11.20 -5.32
C SER A 27 9.47 -10.15 -4.36
N ILE A 28 9.75 -10.26 -3.06
CA ILE A 28 9.32 -9.27 -2.06
C ILE A 28 9.89 -7.88 -2.38
N ARG A 29 11.19 -7.78 -2.70
CA ARG A 29 11.85 -6.51 -3.03
C ARG A 29 11.24 -5.86 -4.28
N LEU A 30 10.97 -6.64 -5.31
CA LEU A 30 10.32 -6.17 -6.54
C LEU A 30 8.89 -5.68 -6.26
N SER A 31 8.12 -6.45 -5.48
CA SER A 31 6.78 -6.05 -5.06
C SER A 31 6.78 -4.72 -4.33
N PHE A 32 7.71 -4.49 -3.39
CA PHE A 32 7.84 -3.19 -2.72
C PHE A 32 8.21 -2.05 -3.67
N LYS A 33 9.14 -2.29 -4.61
CA LYS A 33 9.53 -1.29 -5.61
C LYS A 33 8.33 -0.89 -6.47
N LEU A 34 7.59 -1.88 -6.97
CA LEU A 34 6.41 -1.70 -7.80
C LEU A 34 5.30 -0.94 -7.03
N LEU A 35 5.10 -1.25 -5.75
CA LEU A 35 4.14 -0.58 -4.89
C LEU A 35 4.51 0.91 -4.69
N PHE A 36 5.80 1.22 -4.61
CA PHE A 36 6.29 2.60 -4.51
C PHE A 36 6.08 3.38 -5.81
N GLU A 37 6.32 2.77 -6.97
CA GLU A 37 6.05 3.38 -8.28
C GLU A 37 4.55 3.63 -8.48
N ILE A 38 3.70 2.65 -8.16
CA ILE A 38 2.23 2.82 -8.22
C ILE A 38 1.79 3.96 -7.31
N LYS A 39 2.34 4.07 -6.10
CA LYS A 39 2.04 5.20 -5.20
C LYS A 39 2.38 6.53 -5.87
N SER A 40 3.56 6.63 -6.51
CA SER A 40 3.97 7.85 -7.22
C SER A 40 2.97 8.23 -8.32
N LEU A 41 2.59 7.25 -9.16
CA LEU A 41 1.61 7.44 -10.22
C LEU A 41 0.23 7.82 -9.69
N LEU A 42 -0.24 7.18 -8.60
CA LEU A 42 -1.51 7.52 -7.96
C LEU A 42 -1.49 8.95 -7.40
N TRP A 43 -0.38 9.39 -6.83
CA TRP A 43 -0.24 10.78 -6.36
C TRP A 43 -0.32 11.78 -7.52
N GLN A 44 0.38 11.51 -8.62
CA GLN A 44 0.29 12.35 -9.82
C GLN A 44 -1.13 12.35 -10.40
N PHE A 45 -1.80 11.20 -10.42
CA PHE A 45 -3.18 11.07 -10.85
C PHE A 45 -4.13 11.85 -9.96
N LEU A 46 -4.00 11.78 -8.64
CA LEU A 46 -4.84 12.53 -7.69
C LEU A 46 -4.65 14.04 -7.84
N ILE A 47 -3.41 14.50 -8.04
CA ILE A 47 -3.12 15.90 -8.33
C ILE A 47 -3.82 16.32 -9.62
N SER A 48 -3.70 15.50 -10.68
CA SER A 48 -4.37 15.75 -11.95
C SER A 48 -5.90 15.79 -11.78
N TYR A 49 -6.50 14.86 -11.04
CA TYR A 49 -7.95 14.84 -10.81
C TYR A 49 -8.44 16.11 -10.09
N LYS A 50 -7.65 16.63 -9.14
CA LYS A 50 -7.96 17.90 -8.47
C LYS A 50 -7.94 19.07 -9.46
N GLU A 51 -7.00 19.08 -10.41
CA GLU A 51 -6.94 20.10 -11.47
C GLU A 51 -8.20 20.08 -12.36
N TYR A 52 -8.74 18.90 -12.68
CA TYR A 52 -10.01 18.72 -13.42
C TYR A 52 -11.28 18.88 -12.58
N SER A 53 -11.17 19.32 -11.33
CA SER A 53 -12.37 19.55 -10.52
C SER A 53 -13.26 20.59 -11.20
N LEU A 54 -14.58 20.38 -11.14
CA LEU A 54 -15.59 21.31 -11.65
C LEU A 54 -15.38 22.76 -11.14
N ALA A 55 -14.87 22.91 -9.92
CA ALA A 55 -14.52 24.20 -9.34
C ALA A 55 -13.39 24.89 -10.11
N ASN A 56 -12.34 24.16 -10.46
CA ASN A 56 -11.21 24.70 -11.24
C ASN A 56 -11.59 24.97 -12.69
N ILE A 57 -12.39 24.08 -13.30
CA ILE A 57 -12.90 24.29 -14.66
C ILE A 57 -13.80 25.53 -14.72
N ARG A 58 -14.64 25.77 -13.70
CA ARG A 58 -15.44 27.01 -13.62
C ARG A 58 -14.58 28.25 -13.41
N GLN A 59 -13.46 28.16 -12.70
CA GLN A 59 -12.59 29.31 -12.41
C GLN A 59 -11.65 29.68 -13.56
N ARG A 60 -11.10 28.69 -14.27
CA ARG A 60 -10.07 28.90 -15.31
C ARG A 60 -10.56 28.58 -16.73
N GLY A 61 -11.72 27.94 -16.86
CA GLY A 61 -12.18 27.41 -18.14
C GLY A 61 -11.50 26.09 -18.50
N LEU A 62 -12.22 25.25 -19.24
CA LEU A 62 -11.75 23.92 -19.64
C LEU A 62 -10.51 24.02 -20.56
N ALA A 63 -10.52 24.96 -21.50
CA ALA A 63 -9.45 25.13 -22.49
C ALA A 63 -8.11 25.49 -21.82
N GLU A 64 -8.11 26.39 -20.84
CA GLU A 64 -6.90 26.78 -20.10
C GLU A 64 -6.33 25.62 -19.28
N VAL A 65 -7.20 24.81 -18.65
CA VAL A 65 -6.80 23.60 -17.91
C VAL A 65 -6.18 22.57 -18.86
N LEU A 66 -6.78 22.35 -20.02
CA LEU A 66 -6.25 21.43 -21.04
C LEU A 66 -4.93 21.91 -21.62
N MET A 67 -4.80 23.21 -21.93
CA MET A 67 -3.60 23.81 -22.48
C MET A 67 -2.43 23.74 -21.48
N THR A 68 -2.67 24.11 -20.23
CA THR A 68 -1.67 23.99 -19.15
C THR A 68 -1.17 22.56 -19.00
N ARG A 69 -2.08 21.57 -19.15
CA ARG A 69 -1.70 20.16 -19.07
C ARG A 69 -0.90 19.69 -20.29
N ALA A 70 -1.30 20.10 -21.49
CA ALA A 70 -0.56 19.79 -22.70
C ALA A 70 0.88 20.34 -22.58
N LEU A 71 1.03 21.60 -22.14
CA LEU A 71 2.33 22.21 -21.88
C LEU A 71 3.15 21.42 -20.86
N ARG A 72 2.54 20.98 -19.74
CA ARG A 72 3.23 20.13 -18.75
C ARG A 72 3.63 18.77 -19.30
N PHE A 73 2.78 18.15 -20.12
CA PHE A 73 3.06 16.87 -20.78
C PHE A 73 4.24 16.98 -21.76
N PHE A 74 4.33 18.08 -22.49
CA PHE A 74 5.42 18.38 -23.42
C PHE A 74 6.64 19.01 -22.74
N GLY A 75 6.61 19.27 -21.42
CA GLY A 75 7.71 19.91 -20.70
C GLY A 75 7.92 21.39 -21.03
N LEU A 76 6.93 22.05 -21.63
CA LEU A 76 6.96 23.45 -22.10
C LEU A 76 6.39 24.44 -21.07
N GLU A 77 6.43 24.12 -19.77
CA GLU A 77 5.94 25.05 -18.74
C GLU A 77 6.91 26.23 -18.54
N GLU A 78 6.52 27.42 -19.00
CA GLU A 78 7.22 28.67 -18.68
C GLU A 78 7.19 28.94 -17.17
N GLU A 79 8.33 29.35 -16.59
CA GLU A 79 8.47 29.52 -15.14
C GLU A 79 7.53 30.57 -14.53
N GLN A 80 6.99 31.49 -15.35
CA GLN A 80 6.08 32.54 -14.91
C GLN A 80 4.69 32.00 -14.49
N ASP A 81 4.21 30.91 -15.10
CA ASP A 81 2.90 30.32 -14.80
C ASP A 81 2.90 29.45 -13.54
N LYS A 82 4.05 28.88 -13.18
CA LYS A 82 4.23 28.15 -11.90
C LYS A 82 3.94 29.04 -10.70
N THR A 83 4.21 30.34 -10.81
CA THR A 83 4.04 31.31 -9.72
C THR A 83 2.57 31.70 -9.53
N LYS A 84 1.83 31.98 -10.61
CA LYS A 84 0.40 32.30 -10.57
C LYS A 84 -0.44 31.09 -10.12
N ALA A 85 -0.12 29.89 -10.59
CA ALA A 85 -0.81 28.66 -10.19
C ALA A 85 -0.62 28.33 -8.70
N LYS A 86 0.59 28.54 -8.13
CA LYS A 86 0.88 28.31 -6.71
C LYS A 86 0.15 29.29 -5.78
N ILE A 87 0.06 30.56 -6.15
CA ILE A 87 -0.61 31.60 -5.33
C ILE A 87 -2.11 31.31 -5.18
N ILE A 88 -2.77 30.87 -6.25
CA ILE A 88 -4.21 30.53 -6.23
C ILE A 88 -4.45 29.22 -5.47
N GLN A 89 -3.59 28.20 -5.64
CA GLN A 89 -3.69 26.94 -4.89
C GLN A 89 -3.47 27.11 -3.37
N GLN A 90 -2.62 28.04 -2.95
CA GLN A 90 -2.40 28.32 -1.52
C GLN A 90 -3.60 29.01 -0.86
N LYS A 91 -4.33 29.88 -1.58
CA LYS A 91 -5.53 30.54 -1.03
C LYS A 91 -6.71 29.57 -0.81
N SER A 92 -6.90 28.55 -1.65
CA SER A 92 -8.01 27.59 -1.48
C SER A 92 -7.74 26.49 -0.45
N ASN A 93 -6.48 26.08 -0.26
CA ASN A 93 -6.14 25.00 0.66
C ASN A 93 -6.26 25.37 2.15
N LYS A 94 -6.27 26.66 2.52
CA LYS A 94 -6.21 27.07 3.94
C LYS A 94 -7.50 26.86 4.74
N LYS A 95 -8.66 26.66 4.10
CA LYS A 95 -9.97 26.57 4.80
C LYS A 95 -10.52 25.16 5.03
N ASN A 96 -10.07 24.11 4.33
CA ASN A 96 -10.72 22.78 4.36
C ASN A 96 -9.86 21.60 4.87
N THR A 97 -8.64 21.84 5.35
CA THR A 97 -7.73 20.76 5.80
C THR A 97 -8.15 20.13 7.13
N LYS A 98 -8.76 20.88 8.06
CA LYS A 98 -9.19 20.35 9.37
C LYS A 98 -10.30 19.29 9.29
N LEU A 99 -11.18 19.34 8.29
CA LEU A 99 -12.28 18.38 8.12
C LEU A 99 -11.86 17.06 7.47
N SER A 100 -10.81 17.08 6.64
CA SER A 100 -10.35 15.90 5.89
C SER A 100 -9.51 14.95 6.75
N PHE A 101 -8.76 15.46 7.74
CA PHE A 101 -7.88 14.64 8.57
C PHE A 101 -8.65 13.64 9.45
N ARG A 102 -9.83 14.01 9.98
CA ARG A 102 -10.68 13.10 10.76
C ARG A 102 -11.21 11.92 9.93
N LYS A 103 -11.51 12.14 8.64
CA LYS A 103 -11.95 11.07 7.73
C LYS A 103 -10.80 10.13 7.39
N LEU A 104 -9.61 10.67 7.18
CA LEU A 104 -8.38 9.91 6.89
C LEU A 104 -7.96 9.04 8.06
N ILE A 105 -8.02 9.57 9.28
CA ILE A 105 -7.80 8.83 10.53
C ILE A 105 -8.76 7.64 10.63
N ARG A 106 -10.08 7.86 10.43
CA ARG A 106 -11.06 6.77 10.49
C ARG A 106 -10.82 5.70 9.41
N LEU A 107 -10.45 6.11 8.20
CA LEU A 107 -10.16 5.21 7.07
C LEU A 107 -8.95 4.30 7.34
N ILE A 108 -7.95 4.77 8.08
CA ILE A 108 -6.76 4.00 8.45
C ILE A 108 -7.00 3.16 9.71
N LEU A 109 -7.74 3.69 10.69
CA LEU A 109 -8.03 3.00 11.95
C LEU A 109 -8.97 1.80 11.78
N THR A 110 -9.90 1.84 10.82
CA THR A 110 -10.82 0.72 10.57
C THR A 110 -10.07 -0.56 10.16
N PRO A 111 -9.24 -0.58 9.10
CA PRO A 111 -8.52 -1.79 8.72
C PRO A 111 -7.53 -2.24 9.81
N LEU A 112 -6.90 -1.30 10.52
CA LEU A 112 -6.02 -1.63 11.65
C LEU A 112 -6.77 -2.35 12.79
N TYR A 113 -7.99 -1.88 13.10
CA TYR A 113 -8.86 -2.50 14.09
C TYR A 113 -9.25 -3.93 13.70
N TRP A 114 -9.62 -4.16 12.43
CA TRP A 114 -9.94 -5.50 11.93
C TRP A 114 -8.74 -6.47 12.00
N ILE A 115 -7.53 -5.99 11.72
CA ILE A 115 -6.30 -6.79 11.84
C ILE A 115 -6.06 -7.20 13.31
N ILE A 116 -6.19 -6.27 14.26
CA ILE A 116 -6.03 -6.56 15.70
C ILE A 116 -7.10 -7.55 16.18
N LEU A 117 -8.34 -7.41 15.71
CA LEU A 117 -9.44 -8.32 16.03
C LEU A 117 -9.16 -9.74 15.50
N GLY A 118 -8.69 -9.85 14.26
CA GLY A 118 -8.28 -11.12 13.65
C GLY A 118 -7.17 -11.82 14.43
N LEU A 119 -6.14 -11.07 14.86
CA LEU A 119 -5.05 -11.60 15.70
C LEU A 119 -5.56 -12.13 17.04
N LYS A 120 -6.48 -11.42 17.71
CA LYS A 120 -7.10 -11.90 18.95
C LYS A 120 -7.88 -13.20 18.74
N PHE A 121 -8.66 -13.28 17.66
CA PHE A 121 -9.43 -14.49 17.34
C PHE A 121 -8.51 -15.70 17.09
N MET A 122 -7.42 -15.53 16.33
CA MET A 122 -6.42 -16.57 16.12
C MET A 122 -5.70 -16.99 17.42
N SER A 123 -5.42 -16.04 18.31
CA SER A 123 -4.78 -16.33 19.60
C SER A 123 -5.69 -17.09 20.58
N GLY A 124 -7.00 -16.83 20.53
CA GLY A 124 -8.01 -17.57 21.30
C GLY A 124 -8.16 -19.02 20.84
N ALA A 125 -8.14 -19.25 19.52
CA ALA A 125 -8.21 -20.59 18.93
C ALA A 125 -7.05 -21.50 19.38
N ARG A 126 -5.83 -20.95 19.51
CA ARG A 126 -4.66 -21.70 20.01
C ARG A 126 -4.76 -22.11 21.49
N LYS A 127 -5.40 -21.30 22.34
CA LYS A 127 -5.61 -21.66 23.76
C LYS A 127 -6.63 -22.81 23.93
N SER A 128 -7.58 -22.95 23.01
CA SER A 128 -8.58 -24.02 23.04
C SER A 128 -7.97 -25.39 22.71
N GLN A 129 -7.12 -25.47 21.68
CA GLN A 129 -6.47 -26.74 21.29
C GLN A 129 -5.50 -27.29 22.36
N ASN A 130 -4.80 -26.41 23.11
CA ASN A 130 -3.93 -26.84 24.21
C ASN A 130 -4.70 -27.41 25.42
N LYS A 131 -5.95 -27.00 25.65
CA LYS A 131 -6.78 -27.61 26.71
C LYS A 131 -7.25 -29.01 26.31
N VAL A 132 -7.70 -29.19 25.07
CA VAL A 132 -8.19 -30.49 24.57
C VAL A 132 -7.09 -31.56 24.56
N HIS A 133 -5.85 -31.21 24.22
CA HIS A 133 -4.72 -32.15 24.32
C HIS A 133 -4.35 -32.51 25.77
N LYS A 134 -4.56 -31.61 26.74
CA LYS A 134 -4.27 -31.90 28.15
C LYS A 134 -5.30 -32.86 28.78
N PHE A 135 -6.58 -32.79 28.38
CA PHE A 135 -7.62 -33.71 28.86
C PHE A 135 -7.56 -35.11 28.24
N LYS A 136 -7.01 -35.25 27.02
CA LYS A 136 -6.88 -36.57 26.38
C LYS A 136 -5.80 -37.47 26.99
N ASN A 137 -4.89 -36.91 27.79
CA ASN A 137 -3.81 -37.67 28.42
C ASN A 137 -4.13 -38.12 29.86
N VAL A 138 -5.33 -37.85 30.37
CA VAL A 138 -5.72 -38.16 31.77
C VAL A 138 -6.58 -39.42 31.89
N TYR A 139 -7.02 -40.03 30.78
CA TYR A 139 -7.85 -41.25 30.77
C TYR A 139 -7.15 -42.46 30.13
N LYS A 140 -5.83 -42.53 30.22
CA LYS A 140 -5.07 -43.74 29.89
C LYS A 140 -4.21 -44.13 31.09
N GLU A 141 -4.89 -44.63 32.11
CA GLU A 141 -4.36 -45.62 33.06
C GLU A 141 -5.33 -46.80 33.08
#